data_AF-A0AAN5BRQ1-F1
#
_entry.id   AF-A0AAN5BRQ1-F1
#
_cell.length_a   1.000
_cell.length_b   1.000
_cell.length_c   1.000
_cell.angle_alpha   90.00
_cell.angle_beta   90.00
_cell.angle_gamma   90.00
#
_symmetry.space_group_name_H-M   'P 1'
#
loop_
_entity.id
_entity.type
_entity.pdbx_description
1 polymer ?
#
loop_
_entity_poly.entity_id
_entity_poly.type
_entity_poly.pdbx_seq_one_letter_code
_entity_poly.pdbx_strand_id
1 'polypeptide(L)'
;MAHLESRKHISPDSGFPITLHPNFNPKINQHVPPDPIREHLNPPKDRALFADPEKKALFSVAKPVDLTESIGTLLEDVQLSQLNEQQLDELALLVTERGVVFFRDQDLTTEKQVELFQHYG
;
A
#
# COMPACT_ATOMS: atom_id res chain seq x y z
N MET A 1 -45.27 33.65 -0.51
CA MET A 1 -44.30 33.17 0.51
C MET A 1 -43.66 31.89 -0.01
N ALA A 2 -42.33 31.80 0.02
CA ALA A 2 -41.61 30.64 -0.53
C ALA A 2 -41.90 29.38 0.32
N HIS A 3 -42.46 28.35 -0.33
CA HIS A 3 -42.84 27.08 0.30
C HIS A 3 -41.59 26.17 0.37
N LEU A 4 -40.68 26.44 1.30
CA LEU A 4 -39.51 25.59 1.50
C LEU A 4 -39.89 24.30 2.23
N GLU A 5 -39.61 23.14 1.61
CA GLU A 5 -39.79 21.80 2.19
C GLU A 5 -39.12 21.64 3.57
N SER A 6 -38.02 22.38 3.81
CA SER A 6 -37.30 22.34 5.09
C SER A 6 -38.16 22.74 6.30
N ARG A 7 -39.19 23.60 6.12
CA ARG A 7 -40.09 24.00 7.21
C ARG A 7 -41.09 22.91 7.62
N LYS A 8 -41.28 21.86 6.80
CA LYS A 8 -42.13 20.71 7.16
C LYS A 8 -41.46 19.76 8.16
N HIS A 9 -40.16 19.91 8.37
CA HIS A 9 -39.36 19.08 9.27
C HIS A 9 -38.81 19.89 10.45
N ILE A 10 -39.61 20.85 10.95
CA ILE A 10 -39.33 21.61 12.17
C ILE A 10 -40.39 21.25 13.20
N SER A 11 -39.97 20.91 14.42
CA SER A 11 -40.90 20.61 15.52
C SER A 11 -41.71 21.87 15.87
N PRO A 12 -43.06 21.81 15.92
CA PRO A 12 -43.89 22.95 16.32
C PRO A 12 -43.62 23.39 17.77
N ASP A 13 -43.25 22.45 18.63
CA ASP A 13 -43.09 22.68 20.07
C ASP A 13 -41.70 23.23 20.40
N SER A 14 -40.65 22.79 19.70
CA SER A 14 -39.27 23.15 20.02
C SER A 14 -38.61 24.11 19.04
N GLY A 15 -39.18 24.30 17.83
CA GLY A 15 -38.61 25.16 16.79
C GLY A 15 -37.31 24.65 16.16
N PHE A 16 -36.82 23.48 16.58
CA PHE A 16 -35.62 22.83 16.03
C PHE A 16 -35.99 21.83 14.91
N PRO A 17 -35.06 21.54 13.98
CA PRO A 17 -35.26 20.51 12.96
C PRO A 17 -35.53 19.15 13.61
N ILE A 18 -36.59 18.48 13.17
CA ILE A 18 -36.87 17.09 13.53
C ILE A 18 -35.89 16.26 12.69
N THR A 19 -34.67 16.07 13.18
CA THR A 19 -33.74 15.14 12.52
C THR A 19 -34.32 13.75 12.65
N LEU A 20 -34.99 13.28 11.60
CA LEU A 20 -35.40 11.88 11.49
C LEU A 20 -34.11 11.06 11.53
N HIS A 21 -33.86 10.38 12.65
CA HIS A 21 -32.74 9.46 12.77
C HIS A 21 -32.79 8.49 11.56
N PRO A 22 -31.65 8.10 10.95
CA PRO A 22 -31.61 7.38 9.67
C PRO A 22 -32.59 6.20 9.56
N ASN A 23 -32.81 5.48 10.66
CA ASN A 23 -33.78 4.38 10.78
C ASN A 23 -35.24 4.76 10.51
N PHE A 24 -35.63 6.04 10.62
CA PHE A 24 -36.99 6.54 10.40
C PHE A 24 -37.20 7.16 9.02
N ASN A 25 -36.14 7.31 8.21
CA ASN A 25 -36.28 7.75 6.82
C ASN A 25 -36.25 6.53 5.88
N PRO A 26 -37.38 6.16 5.25
CA PRO A 26 -37.44 4.98 4.40
C PRO A 26 -36.48 5.06 3.20
N LYS A 27 -36.17 6.27 2.71
CA LYS A 27 -35.20 6.46 1.62
C LYS A 27 -33.77 6.12 2.02
N ILE A 28 -33.42 6.31 3.30
CA ILE A 28 -32.08 6.00 3.83
C ILE A 28 -32.02 4.52 4.20
N ASN A 29 -33.03 4.00 4.89
CA ASN A 29 -33.11 2.60 5.31
C ASN A 29 -33.14 1.62 4.11
N GLN A 30 -33.79 2.01 3.01
CA GLN A 30 -33.90 1.19 1.80
C GLN A 30 -32.81 1.52 0.76
N HIS A 31 -31.84 2.36 1.09
CA HIS A 31 -30.78 2.71 0.15
C HIS A 31 -29.88 1.49 -0.09
N VAL A 32 -29.86 1.01 -1.34
CA VAL A 32 -28.94 -0.01 -1.81
C VAL A 32 -27.89 0.70 -2.68
N PRO A 33 -26.60 0.62 -2.34
CA PRO A 33 -25.55 1.12 -3.21
C PRO A 33 -25.68 0.50 -4.61
N PRO A 34 -25.51 1.29 -5.69
CA PRO A 34 -25.60 0.77 -7.05
C PRO A 34 -24.49 -0.24 -7.35
N ASP A 35 -23.36 -0.12 -6.67
CA ASP A 35 -22.23 -1.03 -6.81
C ASP A 35 -22.42 -2.27 -5.93
N PRO A 36 -22.13 -3.47 -6.45
CA PRO A 36 -22.14 -4.69 -5.64
C PRO A 36 -21.09 -4.60 -4.53
N ILE A 37 -21.32 -5.36 -3.45
CA ILE A 37 -20.31 -5.54 -2.41
C ILE A 37 -19.10 -6.18 -3.06
N ARG A 38 -17.94 -5.53 -2.93
CA ARG A 38 -16.67 -6.08 -3.44
C ARG A 38 -16.33 -7.35 -2.68
N GLU A 39 -15.94 -8.39 -3.42
CA GLU A 39 -15.45 -9.62 -2.81
C GLU A 39 -14.11 -9.39 -2.13
N HIS A 40 -13.83 -10.18 -1.10
CA HIS A 40 -12.55 -10.15 -0.41
C HIS A 40 -11.47 -10.70 -1.35
N LEU A 41 -10.50 -9.84 -1.71
CA LEU A 41 -9.34 -10.26 -2.48
C LEU A 41 -8.24 -10.72 -1.52
N ASN A 42 -7.75 -11.94 -1.71
CA ASN A 42 -6.55 -12.43 -1.04
C ASN A 42 -5.35 -12.07 -1.93
N PRO A 43 -4.54 -11.06 -1.57
CA PRO A 43 -3.36 -10.73 -2.36
C PRO A 43 -2.35 -11.88 -2.32
N PRO A 44 -1.52 -12.02 -3.38
CA PRO A 44 -0.39 -12.93 -3.33
C PRO A 44 0.55 -12.57 -2.17
N LYS A 45 1.26 -13.58 -1.66
CA LYS A 45 2.19 -13.40 -0.56
C LYS A 45 3.39 -12.55 -1.02
N ASP A 46 3.71 -11.52 -0.24
CA ASP A 46 4.84 -10.62 -0.51
C ASP A 46 6.18 -11.37 -0.54
N ARG A 47 7.08 -10.98 -1.46
CA ARG A 47 8.41 -11.59 -1.63
C ARG A 47 9.28 -11.51 -0.38
N ALA A 48 9.19 -10.42 0.39
CA ALA A 48 9.94 -10.24 1.63
C ALA A 48 9.67 -11.34 2.67
N LEU A 49 8.49 -11.97 2.62
CA LEU A 49 8.11 -13.05 3.53
C LEU A 49 8.76 -14.41 3.20
N PHE A 50 9.54 -14.48 2.13
CA PHE A 50 10.34 -15.66 1.76
C PHE A 50 11.84 -15.49 2.08
N ALA A 51 12.26 -14.27 2.46
CA ALA A 51 13.65 -13.94 2.77
C ALA A 51 14.15 -14.58 4.09
N ASP A 52 15.47 -14.79 4.17
CA ASP A 52 16.14 -15.00 5.46
C ASP A 52 16.11 -13.67 6.25
N PRO A 53 15.63 -13.65 7.50
CA PRO A 53 15.64 -12.45 8.35
C PRO A 53 17.02 -11.79 8.46
N GLU A 54 18.10 -12.58 8.43
CA GLU A 54 19.47 -12.10 8.54
C GLU A 54 20.08 -11.66 7.19
N LYS A 55 19.36 -11.85 6.07
CA LYS A 55 19.75 -11.38 4.73
C LYS A 55 21.16 -11.83 4.33
N LYS A 56 21.53 -13.05 4.72
CA LYS A 56 22.90 -13.59 4.60
C LYS A 56 23.35 -13.68 3.16
N ALA A 57 22.48 -14.12 2.25
CA ALA A 57 22.85 -14.31 0.85
C ALA A 57 23.12 -12.95 0.17
N LEU A 58 22.32 -11.93 0.48
CA LEU A 58 22.48 -10.57 0.00
C LEU A 58 23.74 -9.92 0.58
N PHE A 59 23.93 -9.98 1.89
CA PHE A 59 25.09 -9.36 2.55
C PHE A 59 26.41 -10.12 2.31
N SER A 60 26.36 -11.34 1.75
CA SER A 60 27.56 -12.03 1.28
C SER A 60 28.15 -11.42 0.00
N VAL A 61 27.33 -10.71 -0.79
CA VAL A 61 27.74 -10.13 -2.09
C VAL A 61 27.62 -8.61 -2.14
N ALA A 62 26.92 -7.99 -1.18
CA ALA A 62 26.67 -6.56 -1.13
C ALA A 62 26.98 -6.00 0.25
N LYS A 63 27.46 -4.75 0.30
CA LYS A 63 27.75 -4.08 1.56
C LYS A 63 26.71 -2.97 1.84
N PRO A 64 25.94 -3.06 2.93
CA PRO A 64 24.98 -2.02 3.29
C PRO A 64 25.65 -0.82 3.98
N VAL A 65 25.27 0.38 3.56
CA VAL A 65 25.60 1.65 4.20
C VAL A 65 24.32 2.42 4.44
N ASP A 66 23.92 2.54 5.71
CA ASP A 66 22.72 3.29 6.07
C ASP A 66 22.93 4.79 5.86
N LEU A 67 22.00 5.43 5.15
CA LEU A 67 22.06 6.85 4.84
C LEU A 67 21.53 7.72 5.97
N THR A 68 20.51 7.22 6.68
CA THR A 68 19.98 7.82 7.90
C THR A 68 19.69 6.73 8.93
N GLU A 69 19.42 7.10 10.18
CA GLU A 69 19.14 6.14 11.25
C GLU A 69 17.92 5.26 10.94
N SER A 70 16.83 5.83 10.42
CA SER A 70 15.54 5.13 10.27
C SER A 70 15.14 4.77 8.85
N ILE A 71 15.72 5.41 7.83
CA ILE A 71 15.32 5.23 6.43
C ILE A 71 16.52 5.30 5.49
N GLY A 72 16.49 4.49 4.43
CA GLY A 72 17.47 4.56 3.37
C GLY A 72 18.73 3.76 3.66
N THR A 73 19.10 2.91 2.70
CA THR A 73 20.36 2.16 2.71
C THR A 73 20.94 2.16 1.29
N LEU A 74 22.23 2.47 1.16
CA LEU A 74 22.99 2.25 -0.07
C LEU A 74 23.58 0.85 -0.03
N LEU A 75 23.31 0.02 -1.05
CA LEU A 75 24.03 -1.23 -1.26
C LEU A 75 25.21 -0.98 -2.21
N GLU A 76 26.40 -1.15 -1.68
CA GLU A 76 27.66 -1.02 -2.40
C GLU A 76 28.12 -2.38 -2.97
N ASP A 77 28.96 -2.32 -4.00
CA ASP A 77 29.66 -3.45 -4.62
C ASP A 77 28.76 -4.53 -5.23
N VAL A 78 27.53 -4.18 -5.63
CA VAL A 78 26.55 -5.12 -6.17
C VAL A 78 25.87 -4.61 -7.44
N GLN A 79 25.64 -5.53 -8.38
CA GLN A 79 24.85 -5.31 -9.59
C GLN A 79 23.54 -6.06 -9.47
N LEU A 80 22.41 -5.36 -9.63
CA LEU A 80 21.07 -5.96 -9.58
C LEU A 80 20.92 -7.08 -10.61
N SER A 81 21.52 -6.92 -11.79
CA SER A 81 21.52 -7.91 -12.88
C SER A 81 22.12 -9.27 -12.51
N GLN A 82 22.92 -9.34 -11.44
CA GLN A 82 23.65 -10.53 -10.99
C GLN A 82 23.01 -11.21 -9.78
N LEU A 83 21.97 -10.61 -9.19
CA LEU A 83 21.30 -11.16 -8.03
C LEU A 83 20.46 -12.39 -8.42
N ASN A 84 20.55 -13.43 -7.59
CA ASN A 84 19.68 -14.60 -7.70
C ASN A 84 18.35 -14.38 -6.95
N GLU A 85 17.38 -15.28 -7.16
CA GLU A 85 16.03 -15.16 -6.57
C GLU A 85 16.05 -15.02 -5.04
N GLN A 86 16.90 -15.75 -4.32
CA GLN A 86 17.01 -15.65 -2.86
C GLN A 86 17.52 -14.26 -2.45
N GLN A 87 18.52 -13.74 -3.14
CA GLN A 87 19.05 -12.39 -2.87
C GLN A 87 18.02 -11.31 -3.20
N LEU A 88 17.20 -11.50 -4.23
CA LEU A 88 16.09 -10.59 -4.56
C LEU A 88 15.00 -10.61 -3.50
N ASP A 89 14.68 -11.77 -2.91
CA ASP A 89 13.77 -11.87 -1.76
C ASP A 89 14.33 -11.16 -0.53
N GLU A 90 15.61 -11.37 -0.21
CA GLU A 90 16.29 -10.68 0.88
C GLU A 90 16.39 -9.16 0.65
N LEU A 91 16.52 -8.73 -0.61
CA LEU A 91 16.42 -7.31 -0.98
C LEU A 91 15.02 -6.75 -0.72
N ALA A 92 13.95 -7.50 -1.01
CA ALA A 92 12.58 -7.09 -0.68
C ALA A 92 12.41 -6.84 0.83
N LEU A 93 12.98 -7.74 1.65
CA LEU A 93 12.95 -7.59 3.10
C LEU A 93 13.74 -6.36 3.56
N LEU A 94 14.93 -6.11 2.99
CA LEU A 94 15.70 -4.91 3.30
C LEU A 94 14.92 -3.62 2.97
N VAL A 95 14.27 -3.57 1.80
CA VAL A 95 13.42 -2.44 1.40
C VAL A 95 12.24 -2.26 2.35
N THR A 96 11.63 -3.36 2.80
CA THR A 96 10.52 -3.32 3.77
C THR A 96 10.95 -2.70 5.10
N GLU A 97 12.16 -3.03 5.57
CA GLU A 97 12.70 -2.52 6.85
C GLU A 97 13.22 -1.08 6.74
N ARG A 98 13.85 -0.74 5.61
CA ARG A 98 14.57 0.54 5.42
C ARG A 98 13.79 1.56 4.60
N GLY A 99 12.64 1.19 4.05
CA GLY A 99 11.78 2.01 3.20
C GLY A 99 12.30 2.21 1.77
N VAL A 100 13.59 2.50 1.60
CA VAL A 100 14.23 2.71 0.30
C VAL A 100 15.65 2.18 0.30
N VAL A 101 16.06 1.59 -0.83
CA VAL A 101 17.42 1.11 -1.06
C VAL A 101 17.96 1.73 -2.34
N PHE A 102 19.21 2.18 -2.28
CA PHE A 102 19.91 2.81 -3.40
C PHE A 102 21.00 1.89 -3.92
N PHE A 103 21.24 1.98 -5.23
CA PHE A 103 22.33 1.33 -5.93
C PHE A 103 23.03 2.37 -6.80
N ARG A 104 24.34 2.23 -6.98
CA ARG A 104 25.13 3.10 -7.87
C ARG A 104 25.67 2.28 -9.03
N ASP A 105 25.92 2.96 -10.14
CA ASP A 105 26.63 2.42 -11.31
C ASP A 105 26.07 1.06 -11.79
N GLN A 106 24.75 0.99 -11.97
CA GLN A 106 24.05 -0.24 -12.38
C GLN A 106 24.13 -0.49 -13.89
N ASP A 107 24.37 -1.74 -14.27
CA ASP A 107 24.46 -2.21 -15.66
C ASP A 107 23.12 -2.71 -16.24
N LEU A 108 22.01 -2.02 -15.93
CA LEU A 108 20.67 -2.43 -16.34
C LEU A 108 20.23 -1.78 -17.67
N THR A 109 19.81 -2.61 -18.62
CA THR A 109 18.96 -2.15 -19.73
C THR A 109 17.49 -2.08 -19.30
N THR A 110 16.67 -1.37 -20.05
CA THR A 110 15.22 -1.26 -19.78
C THR A 110 14.54 -2.63 -19.74
N GLU A 111 14.89 -3.53 -20.66
CA GLU A 111 14.31 -4.88 -20.74
C GLU A 111 14.71 -5.70 -19.52
N LYS A 112 15.99 -5.65 -19.13
CA LYS A 112 16.47 -6.37 -17.96
C LYS A 112 15.87 -5.82 -16.67
N GLN A 113 15.64 -4.51 -16.61
CA GLN A 113 14.98 -3.86 -15.50
C GLN A 113 13.53 -4.36 -15.34
N VAL A 114 12.78 -4.47 -16.43
CA VAL A 114 11.41 -5.03 -16.40
C VAL A 114 11.43 -6.49 -15.97
N GLU A 115 12.29 -7.32 -16.55
CA GLU A 115 12.43 -8.74 -16.21
C GLU A 115 12.73 -8.92 -14.71
N LEU A 116 13.68 -8.16 -14.17
CA LEU A 116 14.09 -8.26 -12.77
C LEU A 116 12.96 -7.83 -11.83
N PHE A 117 12.29 -6.71 -12.11
CA PHE A 117 11.27 -6.18 -11.21
C PHE A 117 9.93 -6.91 -11.27
N GLN A 118 9.67 -7.73 -12.30
CA GLN A 118 8.56 -8.68 -12.28
C GLN A 118 8.60 -9.64 -11.09
N HIS A 119 9.78 -9.86 -10.49
CA HIS A 119 9.93 -10.64 -9.26
C HIS A 119 9.06 -10.11 -8.11
N TYR A 120 8.85 -8.79 -8.03
CA TYR A 120 8.15 -8.13 -6.93
C TYR A 120 6.64 -7.91 -7.18
N GLY A 121 6.14 -8.20 -8.38
CA GLY A 121 4.73 -8.03 -8.76
C GLY A 121 4.48 -6.99 -9.84
#